data_AF-A0A5B9EKX1-F1
#
_entry.id   AF-A0A5B9EKX1-F1
#
_cell.length_a   1.000
_cell.length_b   1.000
_cell.length_c   1.000
_cell.angle_alpha   90.00
_cell.angle_beta   90.00
_cell.angle_gamma   90.00
#
_symmetry.space_group_name_H-M   'P 1'
#
loop_
_entity.id
_entity.type
_entity.pdbx_description
1 polymer ?
#
loop_
_entity_poly.entity_id
_entity_poly.type
_entity_poly.pdbx_seq_one_letter_code
_entity_poly.pdbx_strand_id
1 'polypeptide(L)'
;MTPARPAENYSPLYFLASVGAGGLVVTFFMYLLFWVPHVGRPVPIFEDIMAAFDGGALPMKTAIAIAMVGIAFFAYLNIRMLVWNLGRLSTFSRTDAYDKLRNSNAETQLLAMPLALAMTVNGLFILGLVFVPGLWGIVEYLFPAAMVAFLLIGLLALRQIGHFLARVLSEGGVFDVTAHNSFAQLLPAFALAMVAVGLSAPAAMSTAPVVVGTSLVISTFFGTMAAVYALIAAVTAFNSMLHYGTAKESGPTLMVVVPILTVLGIMLLRQNHGMDTTFDLHGTAAETLMLLSKILTIQVLFGLLGLIVLRRQGYAKAFLTGEGNSAGSYALVCPGVALSVMTHFWINKGLVAVGLIAKFGSVYWTFTALALGFQISMIILVLYLNRRHFGAARKSHAVLAE
;
A
#
# COMPACT_ATOMS: atom_id res chain seq x y z
N MET A 1 -27.05 7.43 21.10
CA MET A 1 -25.94 7.13 22.02
C MET A 1 -24.68 7.68 21.41
N THR A 2 -23.95 8.54 22.11
CA THR A 2 -22.63 9.02 21.66
C THR A 2 -21.69 7.82 21.58
N PRO A 3 -21.01 7.56 20.46
CA PRO A 3 -20.16 6.39 20.32
C PRO A 3 -19.08 6.40 21.41
N ALA A 4 -18.88 5.25 22.06
CA ALA A 4 -17.83 5.08 23.06
C ALA A 4 -16.43 5.11 22.42
N ARG A 5 -16.32 4.82 21.12
CA ARG A 5 -15.06 4.90 20.36
C ARG A 5 -15.29 5.44 18.95
N PRO A 6 -14.35 6.21 18.37
CA PRO A 6 -14.50 6.71 16.99
C PRO A 6 -14.74 5.61 15.94
N ALA A 7 -14.20 4.40 16.16
CA ALA A 7 -14.40 3.26 15.26
C ALA A 7 -15.83 2.67 15.28
N GLU A 8 -16.69 3.08 16.21
CA GLU A 8 -18.11 2.67 16.23
C GLU A 8 -18.93 3.42 15.17
N ASN A 9 -18.51 4.63 14.79
CA ASN A 9 -18.97 5.31 13.58
C ASN A 9 -18.19 4.75 12.39
N TYR A 10 -18.64 3.60 11.89
CA TYR A 10 -17.92 2.86 10.86
C TYR A 10 -17.85 3.61 9.53
N SER A 11 -16.68 3.52 8.88
CA SER A 11 -16.43 3.96 7.50
C SER A 11 -15.59 2.88 6.80
N PRO A 12 -15.84 2.58 5.51
CA PRO A 12 -15.00 1.68 4.73
C PRO A 12 -13.51 2.08 4.69
N LEU A 13 -13.18 3.35 4.93
CA LEU A 13 -11.80 3.82 4.98
C LEU A 13 -10.98 3.18 6.11
N TYR A 14 -11.60 2.57 7.13
CA TYR A 14 -10.88 1.79 8.14
C TYR A 14 -10.14 0.56 7.57
N PHE A 15 -10.48 0.09 6.36
CA PHE A 15 -9.66 -0.92 5.66
C PHE A 15 -8.23 -0.43 5.43
N LEU A 16 -8.00 0.89 5.31
CA LEU A 16 -6.67 1.47 5.18
C LEU A 16 -5.78 1.24 6.41
N ALA A 17 -6.36 0.98 7.58
CA ALA A 17 -5.59 0.55 8.76
C ALA A 17 -4.94 -0.83 8.52
N SER A 18 -5.66 -1.76 7.90
CA SER A 18 -5.12 -3.06 7.49
C SER A 18 -4.08 -2.88 6.39
N VAL A 19 -4.37 -2.08 5.37
CA VAL A 19 -3.43 -1.80 4.26
C VAL A 19 -2.12 -1.20 4.79
N GLY A 20 -2.20 -0.19 5.67
CA GLY A 20 -1.03 0.45 6.27
C GLY A 20 -0.18 -0.52 7.09
N ALA A 21 -0.80 -1.39 7.88
CA ALA A 21 -0.10 -2.45 8.61
C ALA A 21 0.56 -3.46 7.64
N GLY A 22 -0.13 -3.88 6.59
CA GLY A 22 0.46 -4.75 5.55
C GLY A 22 1.64 -4.07 4.84
N GLY A 23 1.53 -2.77 4.56
CA GLY A 23 2.63 -1.98 4.02
C GLY A 23 3.87 -1.95 4.93
N LEU A 24 3.67 -1.86 6.25
CA LEU A 24 4.76 -1.94 7.22
C LEU A 24 5.42 -3.33 7.27
N VAL A 25 4.68 -4.41 7.00
CA VAL A 25 5.28 -5.73 6.79
C VAL A 25 6.29 -5.69 5.63
N VAL A 26 5.91 -5.04 4.52
CA VAL A 26 6.79 -4.91 3.34
C VAL A 26 8.04 -4.07 3.67
N THR A 27 7.94 -3.00 4.46
CA THR A 27 9.11 -2.18 4.82
C THR A 27 10.14 -2.98 5.61
N PHE A 28 9.71 -3.82 6.56
CA PHE A 28 10.64 -4.72 7.26
C PHE A 28 11.19 -5.81 6.34
N PHE A 29 10.37 -6.32 5.41
CA PHE A 29 10.85 -7.27 4.41
C PHE A 29 11.93 -6.67 3.49
N MET A 30 11.95 -5.36 3.25
CA MET A 30 13.04 -4.71 2.48
C MET A 30 14.41 -4.92 3.13
N TYR A 31 14.48 -5.07 4.45
CA TYR A 31 15.74 -5.30 5.16
C TYR A 31 16.27 -6.67 4.77
N LEU A 32 15.40 -7.69 4.85
CA LEU A 32 15.73 -9.05 4.46
C LEU A 32 16.09 -9.09 2.98
N LEU A 33 15.25 -8.51 2.13
CA LEU A 33 15.45 -8.50 0.68
C LEU A 33 16.78 -7.90 0.24
N PHE A 34 17.27 -6.85 0.91
CA PHE A 34 18.48 -6.17 0.44
C PHE A 34 19.74 -6.47 1.25
N TRP A 35 19.61 -6.95 2.49
CA TRP A 35 20.76 -7.20 3.36
C TRP A 35 21.09 -8.69 3.50
N VAL A 36 20.11 -9.59 3.41
CA VAL A 36 20.37 -11.04 3.46
C VAL A 36 20.83 -11.53 2.08
N PRO A 37 21.97 -12.23 1.96
CA PRO A 37 22.38 -12.87 0.72
C PRO A 37 21.45 -14.03 0.33
N HIS A 38 21.04 -14.10 -0.94
CA HIS A 38 20.15 -15.15 -1.47
C HIS A 38 20.45 -15.40 -2.95
N VAL A 39 21.61 -16.01 -3.23
CA VAL A 39 22.10 -16.22 -4.60
C VAL A 39 21.19 -17.19 -5.35
N GLY A 40 20.94 -16.91 -6.63
CA GLY A 40 20.10 -17.77 -7.50
C GLY A 40 18.60 -17.63 -7.24
N ARG A 41 18.18 -16.71 -6.37
CA ARG A 41 16.77 -16.41 -6.10
C ARG A 41 16.52 -14.90 -6.14
N PRO A 42 15.29 -14.46 -6.48
CA PRO A 42 14.93 -13.04 -6.50
C PRO A 42 14.55 -12.50 -5.11
N VAL A 43 14.28 -13.38 -4.15
CA VAL A 43 13.87 -13.06 -2.78
C VAL A 43 14.53 -14.01 -1.77
N PRO A 44 14.84 -13.56 -0.54
CA PRO A 44 15.32 -14.42 0.52
C PRO A 44 14.19 -15.28 1.09
N ILE A 45 14.53 -16.53 1.42
CA ILE A 45 13.63 -17.47 2.09
C ILE A 45 14.12 -17.79 3.51
N PHE A 46 13.32 -18.56 4.25
CA PHE A 46 13.61 -18.95 5.64
C PHE A 46 15.05 -19.44 5.82
N GLU A 47 15.52 -20.32 4.95
CA GLU A 47 16.86 -20.90 4.99
C GLU A 47 17.96 -19.84 4.78
N ASP A 48 17.77 -18.89 3.86
CA ASP A 48 18.73 -17.78 3.66
C ASP A 48 18.80 -16.88 4.89
N ILE A 49 17.64 -16.60 5.49
CA ILE A 49 17.52 -15.73 6.65
C ILE A 49 18.18 -16.38 7.87
N MET A 50 17.95 -17.68 8.09
CA MET A 50 18.58 -18.43 9.19
C MET A 50 20.07 -18.61 8.99
N ALA A 51 20.52 -18.92 7.78
CA ALA A 51 21.96 -18.96 7.47
C ALA A 51 22.64 -17.61 7.74
N ALA A 52 22.01 -16.50 7.34
CA ALA A 52 22.53 -15.16 7.60
C ALA A 52 22.45 -14.76 9.09
N PHE A 53 21.46 -15.27 9.83
CA PHE A 53 21.36 -15.06 11.27
C PHE A 53 22.43 -15.84 12.05
N ASP A 54 22.74 -17.06 11.64
CA ASP A 54 23.75 -17.89 12.31
C ASP A 54 25.16 -17.43 11.98
N GLY A 55 25.45 -17.19 10.70
CA GLY A 55 26.77 -16.80 10.19
C GLY A 55 27.06 -15.29 10.18
N GLY A 56 26.07 -14.43 10.38
CA GLY A 56 26.22 -12.98 10.28
C GLY A 56 26.90 -12.32 11.47
N ALA A 57 27.47 -11.13 11.27
CA ALA A 57 27.93 -10.28 12.36
C ALA A 57 26.76 -9.71 13.18
N LEU A 58 27.03 -9.24 14.41
CA LEU A 58 26.01 -8.74 15.33
C LEU A 58 25.01 -7.72 14.72
N PRO A 59 25.44 -6.73 13.90
CA PRO A 59 24.50 -5.81 13.25
C PRO A 59 23.51 -6.51 12.30
N MET A 60 23.98 -7.51 11.54
CA MET A 60 23.13 -8.30 10.65
C MET A 60 22.10 -9.11 11.44
N LYS A 61 22.55 -9.81 12.50
CA LYS A 61 21.66 -10.58 13.38
C LYS A 61 20.57 -9.69 14.00
N THR A 62 20.97 -8.51 14.46
CA THR A 62 20.06 -7.52 15.04
C THR A 62 19.04 -7.03 14.02
N ALA A 63 19.49 -6.70 12.81
CA ALA A 63 18.61 -6.27 11.73
C ALA A 63 17.60 -7.35 11.32
N ILE A 64 18.04 -8.61 11.21
CA ILE A 64 17.17 -9.75 10.91
C ILE A 64 16.13 -9.93 12.03
N ALA A 65 16.56 -9.92 13.30
CA ALA A 65 15.64 -10.07 14.44
C ALA A 65 14.58 -8.96 14.46
N ILE A 66 15.00 -7.70 14.27
CA ILE A 66 14.08 -6.55 14.16
C ILE A 66 13.11 -6.74 12.98
N ALA A 67 13.60 -7.17 11.82
CA ALA A 67 12.77 -7.40 10.65
C ALA A 67 11.73 -8.49 10.89
N MET A 68 12.13 -9.64 11.44
CA MET A 68 11.21 -10.75 11.74
C MET A 68 10.15 -10.34 12.78
N VAL A 69 10.55 -9.70 13.88
CA VAL A 69 9.59 -9.21 14.89
C VAL A 69 8.63 -8.18 14.29
N GLY A 70 9.15 -7.25 13.48
CA GLY A 70 8.34 -6.25 12.79
C GLY A 70 7.32 -6.88 11.84
N ILE A 71 7.76 -7.83 11.00
CA ILE A 71 6.88 -8.59 10.10
C ILE A 71 5.80 -9.31 10.88
N ALA A 72 6.15 -10.06 11.92
CA ALA A 72 5.18 -10.81 12.72
C ALA A 72 4.12 -9.88 13.38
N PHE A 73 4.58 -8.79 14.01
CA PHE A 73 3.70 -7.83 14.67
C PHE A 73 2.74 -7.14 13.69
N PHE A 74 3.27 -6.62 12.58
CA PHE A 74 2.45 -5.90 11.61
C PHE A 74 1.59 -6.81 10.74
N ALA A 75 1.99 -8.06 10.53
CA ALA A 75 1.14 -9.05 9.86
C ALA A 75 -0.04 -9.46 10.75
N TYR A 76 0.19 -9.67 12.04
CA TYR A 76 -0.89 -9.85 13.02
C TYR A 76 -1.85 -8.66 12.99
N LEU A 77 -1.33 -7.43 13.01
CA LEU A 77 -2.15 -6.23 12.95
C LEU A 77 -2.93 -6.11 11.62
N ASN A 78 -2.31 -6.42 10.49
CA ASN A 78 -2.95 -6.44 9.17
C ASN A 78 -4.15 -7.40 9.16
N ILE A 79 -3.95 -8.65 9.58
CA ILE A 79 -5.00 -9.68 9.60
C ILE A 79 -6.10 -9.31 10.59
N ARG A 80 -5.74 -8.88 11.80
CA ARG A 80 -6.71 -8.46 12.82
C ARG A 80 -7.60 -7.33 12.32
N MET A 81 -7.01 -6.31 11.71
CA MET A 81 -7.75 -5.16 11.18
C MET A 81 -8.59 -5.54 9.95
N LEU A 82 -8.12 -6.47 9.10
CA LEU A 82 -8.88 -6.98 7.97
C LEU A 82 -10.15 -7.69 8.46
N VAL A 83 -10.00 -8.66 9.36
CA VAL A 83 -11.12 -9.45 9.91
C VAL A 83 -12.14 -8.55 10.59
N TRP A 84 -11.67 -7.58 11.38
CA TRP A 84 -12.55 -6.59 12.01
C TRP A 84 -13.33 -5.76 10.98
N ASN A 85 -12.66 -5.28 9.93
CA ASN A 85 -13.32 -4.48 8.88
C ASN A 85 -14.32 -5.30 8.06
N LEU A 86 -14.02 -6.55 7.73
CA LEU A 86 -14.94 -7.45 7.02
C LEU A 86 -16.22 -7.68 7.86
N GLY A 87 -16.05 -7.94 9.16
CA GLY A 87 -17.19 -8.07 10.09
C GLY A 87 -18.02 -6.79 10.17
N ARG A 88 -17.38 -5.63 10.32
CA ARG A 88 -18.07 -4.33 10.40
C ARG A 88 -18.76 -3.94 9.10
N LEU A 89 -18.14 -4.18 7.94
CA LEU A 89 -18.75 -3.92 6.65
C LEU A 89 -19.98 -4.81 6.44
N SER A 90 -19.95 -6.07 6.87
CA SER A 90 -21.11 -6.97 6.82
C SER A 90 -22.30 -6.40 7.61
N THR A 91 -22.10 -5.93 8.84
CA THR A 91 -23.15 -5.27 9.61
C THR A 91 -23.58 -3.93 8.97
N PHE A 92 -22.62 -3.11 8.55
CA PHE A 92 -22.88 -1.80 7.93
C PHE A 92 -23.69 -1.92 6.64
N SER A 93 -23.46 -2.97 5.84
CA SER A 93 -24.18 -3.23 4.57
C SER A 93 -25.69 -3.40 4.71
N ARG A 94 -26.20 -3.56 5.94
CA ARG A 94 -27.62 -3.72 6.26
C ARG A 94 -28.27 -2.45 6.82
N THR A 95 -27.62 -1.30 6.66
CA THR A 95 -28.06 -0.02 7.25
C THR A 95 -28.37 1.01 6.17
N ASP A 96 -29.30 1.94 6.45
CA ASP A 96 -29.62 3.05 5.54
C ASP A 96 -28.40 3.92 5.20
N ALA A 97 -27.41 3.98 6.10
CA ALA A 97 -26.17 4.70 5.88
C ALA A 97 -25.33 4.07 4.74
N TYR A 98 -25.39 2.75 4.58
CA TYR A 98 -24.76 2.06 3.46
C TYR A 98 -25.46 2.37 2.13
N ASP A 99 -26.80 2.40 2.13
CA ASP A 99 -27.56 2.76 0.92
C ASP A 99 -27.28 4.21 0.51
N LYS A 100 -27.16 5.13 1.47
CA LYS A 100 -26.70 6.50 1.22
C LYS A 100 -25.29 6.55 0.64
N LEU A 101 -24.36 5.75 1.18
CA LEU A 101 -22.98 5.67 0.67
C LEU A 101 -22.97 5.18 -0.78
N ARG A 102 -23.68 4.09 -1.08
CA ARG A 102 -23.80 3.48 -2.41
C ARG A 102 -24.36 4.44 -3.45
N ASN A 103 -25.28 5.31 -3.05
CA ASN A 103 -25.89 6.30 -3.94
C ASN A 103 -25.13 7.64 -3.98
N SER A 104 -23.86 7.67 -3.56
CA SER A 104 -23.04 8.90 -3.53
C SER A 104 -21.67 8.71 -4.17
N ASN A 105 -20.91 9.80 -4.33
CA ASN A 105 -19.52 9.73 -4.77
C ASN A 105 -18.63 8.94 -3.78
N ALA A 106 -19.04 8.80 -2.51
CA ALA A 106 -18.30 8.05 -1.50
C ALA A 106 -18.41 6.53 -1.67
N GLU A 107 -19.21 6.03 -2.63
CA GLU A 107 -19.27 4.61 -3.00
C GLU A 107 -17.88 4.04 -3.29
N THR A 108 -16.99 4.83 -3.90
CA THR A 108 -15.61 4.41 -4.21
C THR A 108 -14.77 4.09 -2.96
N GLN A 109 -15.20 4.48 -1.76
CA GLN A 109 -14.55 4.06 -0.51
C GLN A 109 -14.66 2.54 -0.28
N LEU A 110 -15.66 1.87 -0.86
CA LEU A 110 -15.79 0.41 -0.77
C LEU A 110 -14.61 -0.33 -1.42
N LEU A 111 -13.91 0.31 -2.38
CA LEU A 111 -12.69 -0.23 -3.00
C LEU A 111 -11.52 -0.36 -2.01
N ALA A 112 -11.60 0.23 -0.82
CA ALA A 112 -10.64 -0.02 0.24
C ALA A 112 -10.65 -1.50 0.70
N MET A 113 -11.78 -2.21 0.55
CA MET A 113 -11.90 -3.64 0.85
C MET A 113 -11.04 -4.51 -0.08
N PRO A 114 -11.23 -4.52 -1.43
CA PRO A 114 -10.39 -5.31 -2.32
C PRO A 114 -8.91 -4.89 -2.25
N LEU A 115 -8.62 -3.60 -2.03
CA LEU A 115 -7.26 -3.12 -1.77
C LEU A 115 -6.64 -3.81 -0.52
N ALA A 116 -7.38 -3.88 0.59
CA ALA A 116 -6.90 -4.54 1.81
C ALA A 116 -6.75 -6.06 1.63
N LEU A 117 -7.68 -6.72 0.92
CA LEU A 117 -7.57 -8.14 0.60
C LEU A 117 -6.29 -8.43 -0.18
N ALA A 118 -6.02 -7.67 -1.25
CA ALA A 118 -4.81 -7.84 -2.05
C ALA A 118 -3.54 -7.59 -1.23
N MET A 119 -3.54 -6.56 -0.38
CA MET A 119 -2.42 -6.27 0.52
C MET A 119 -2.19 -7.40 1.54
N THR A 120 -3.25 -8.02 2.05
CA THR A 120 -3.13 -9.15 2.98
C THR A 120 -2.57 -10.39 2.29
N VAL A 121 -2.95 -10.69 1.04
CA VAL A 121 -2.34 -11.80 0.28
C VAL A 121 -0.82 -11.58 0.14
N ASN A 122 -0.39 -10.35 -0.19
CA ASN A 122 1.03 -10.00 -0.22
C ASN A 122 1.72 -10.19 1.15
N GLY A 123 1.06 -9.80 2.24
CA GLY A 123 1.57 -9.98 3.61
C GLY A 123 1.69 -11.45 4.01
N LEU A 124 0.72 -12.29 3.64
CA LEU A 124 0.76 -13.73 3.88
C LEU A 124 1.89 -14.40 3.10
N PHE A 125 2.17 -13.96 1.87
CA PHE A 125 3.31 -14.45 1.11
C PHE A 125 4.64 -14.13 1.80
N ILE A 126 4.81 -12.89 2.31
CA ILE A 126 5.98 -12.52 3.11
C ILE A 126 6.09 -13.37 4.39
N LEU A 127 4.99 -13.60 5.10
CA LEU A 127 4.99 -14.49 6.27
C LEU A 127 5.45 -15.90 5.89
N GLY A 128 4.99 -16.42 4.76
CA GLY A 128 5.45 -17.69 4.22
C GLY A 128 6.96 -17.71 4.01
N LEU A 129 7.49 -16.75 3.24
CA LEU A 129 8.93 -16.68 2.93
C LEU A 129 9.80 -16.58 4.17
N VAL A 130 9.34 -15.88 5.21
CA VAL A 130 10.15 -15.55 6.39
C VAL A 130 10.05 -16.58 7.51
N PHE A 131 8.92 -17.29 7.63
CA PHE A 131 8.65 -18.16 8.78
C PHE A 131 8.35 -19.61 8.44
N VAL A 132 8.17 -19.97 7.16
CA VAL A 132 7.85 -21.35 6.76
C VAL A 132 9.08 -22.02 6.13
N PRO A 133 9.73 -22.98 6.84
CA PRO A 133 10.84 -23.73 6.27
C PRO A 133 10.37 -24.59 5.09
N GLY A 134 11.20 -24.70 4.05
CA GLY A 134 10.95 -25.52 2.88
C GLY A 134 9.86 -25.00 1.93
N LEU A 135 9.27 -23.82 2.18
CA LEU A 135 8.18 -23.27 1.35
C LEU A 135 8.59 -23.14 -0.13
N TRP A 136 9.84 -22.78 -0.38
CA TRP A 136 10.33 -22.59 -1.75
C TRP A 136 10.28 -23.89 -2.58
N GLY A 137 10.33 -25.06 -1.95
CA GLY A 137 10.23 -26.35 -2.63
C GLY A 137 8.86 -26.61 -3.27
N ILE A 138 7.81 -25.89 -2.86
CA ILE A 138 6.45 -26.00 -3.41
C ILE A 138 5.96 -24.70 -4.06
N VAL A 139 6.84 -23.70 -4.23
CA VAL A 139 6.43 -22.35 -4.63
C VAL A 139 5.77 -22.30 -6.01
N GLU A 140 6.18 -23.17 -6.93
CA GLU A 140 5.61 -23.28 -8.28
C GLU A 140 4.13 -23.68 -8.26
N TYR A 141 3.67 -24.40 -7.23
CA TYR A 141 2.24 -24.71 -7.05
C TYR A 141 1.48 -23.56 -6.36
N LEU A 142 2.16 -22.79 -5.51
CA LEU A 142 1.60 -21.63 -4.84
C LEU A 142 1.36 -20.46 -5.82
N PHE A 143 2.19 -20.30 -6.84
CA PHE A 143 2.06 -19.19 -7.79
C PHE A 143 0.72 -19.19 -8.55
N PRO A 144 0.27 -20.29 -9.20
CA PRO A 144 -1.06 -20.35 -9.80
C PRO A 144 -2.19 -20.08 -8.80
N ALA A 145 -2.10 -20.62 -7.59
CA ALA A 145 -3.09 -20.38 -6.54
C ALA A 145 -3.14 -18.89 -6.13
N ALA A 146 -1.99 -18.24 -5.99
CA ALA A 146 -1.89 -16.81 -5.72
C ALA A 146 -2.46 -15.97 -6.88
N MET A 147 -2.20 -16.36 -8.13
CA MET A 147 -2.77 -15.69 -9.30
C MET A 147 -4.30 -15.77 -9.30
N VAL A 148 -4.87 -16.93 -8.98
CA VAL A 148 -6.33 -17.08 -8.83
C VAL A 148 -6.86 -16.18 -7.72
N ALA A 149 -6.20 -16.14 -6.56
CA ALA A 149 -6.61 -15.26 -5.46
C ALA A 149 -6.61 -13.78 -5.88
N PHE A 150 -5.55 -13.30 -6.52
CA PHE A 150 -5.51 -11.92 -7.03
C PHE A 150 -6.51 -11.66 -8.15
N LEU A 151 -6.76 -12.64 -9.03
CA LEU A 151 -7.77 -12.52 -10.09
C LEU A 151 -9.17 -12.38 -9.48
N LEU A 152 -9.52 -13.17 -8.47
CA LEU A 152 -10.80 -13.06 -7.76
C LEU A 152 -10.97 -11.69 -7.09
N ILE A 153 -9.90 -11.18 -6.45
CA ILE A 153 -9.90 -9.84 -5.85
C ILE A 153 -10.02 -8.76 -6.94
N GLY A 154 -9.35 -8.95 -8.08
CA GLY A 154 -9.46 -8.09 -9.26
C GLY A 154 -10.86 -8.05 -9.83
N LEU A 155 -11.51 -9.20 -10.00
CA LEU A 155 -12.90 -9.31 -10.45
C LEU A 155 -13.86 -8.64 -9.47
N LEU A 156 -13.62 -8.78 -8.16
CA LEU A 156 -14.37 -8.06 -7.13
C LEU A 156 -14.21 -6.54 -7.28
N ALA A 157 -12.99 -6.04 -7.48
CA ALA A 157 -12.73 -4.62 -7.70
C ALA A 157 -13.40 -4.12 -9.00
N LEU A 158 -13.25 -4.84 -10.11
CA LEU A 158 -13.86 -4.51 -11.39
C LEU A 158 -15.38 -4.48 -11.32
N ARG A 159 -16.00 -5.42 -10.61
CA ARG A 159 -17.45 -5.41 -10.38
C ARG A 159 -17.89 -4.16 -9.62
N GLN A 160 -17.17 -3.77 -8.58
CA GLN A 160 -17.50 -2.56 -7.81
C GLN A 160 -17.30 -1.29 -8.64
N ILE A 161 -16.22 -1.19 -9.42
CA ILE A 161 -15.97 -0.08 -10.34
C ILE A 161 -17.05 -0.02 -11.43
N GLY A 162 -17.41 -1.16 -12.01
CA GLY A 162 -18.45 -1.26 -13.02
C GLY A 162 -19.80 -0.78 -12.52
N HIS A 163 -20.21 -1.16 -11.30
CA HIS A 163 -21.44 -0.65 -10.68
C HIS A 163 -21.41 0.87 -10.48
N PHE A 164 -20.30 1.40 -9.96
CA PHE A 164 -20.12 2.84 -9.77
C PHE A 164 -20.17 3.61 -11.10
N LEU A 165 -19.40 3.17 -12.10
CA LEU A 165 -19.34 3.82 -13.42
C LEU A 165 -20.66 3.69 -14.17
N ALA A 166 -21.33 2.54 -14.10
CA ALA A 166 -22.65 2.35 -14.71
C ALA A 166 -23.61 3.41 -14.18
N ARG A 167 -23.77 3.53 -12.86
CA ARG A 167 -24.63 4.54 -12.22
C ARG A 167 -24.27 5.97 -12.64
N VAL A 168 -22.99 6.33 -12.50
CA VAL A 168 -22.51 7.70 -12.76
C VAL A 168 -22.66 8.09 -14.23
N LEU A 169 -22.42 7.17 -15.17
CA LEU A 169 -22.45 7.45 -16.60
C LEU A 169 -23.83 7.26 -17.23
N SER A 170 -24.70 6.39 -16.70
CA SER A 170 -26.03 6.13 -17.27
C SER A 170 -27.09 7.13 -16.82
N GLU A 171 -27.02 7.61 -15.59
CA GLU A 171 -28.09 8.44 -15.02
C GLU A 171 -27.90 9.93 -15.31
N GLY A 172 -26.66 10.41 -15.53
CA GLY A 172 -26.35 11.80 -15.86
C GLY A 172 -26.72 12.80 -14.76
N GLY A 173 -25.77 13.63 -14.29
CA GLY A 173 -26.05 14.64 -13.25
C GLY A 173 -26.18 14.11 -11.82
N VAL A 174 -26.02 12.80 -11.60
CA VAL A 174 -25.96 12.17 -10.26
C VAL A 174 -24.56 12.32 -9.62
N PHE A 175 -23.57 12.68 -10.44
CA PHE A 175 -22.20 12.93 -9.98
C PHE A 175 -22.03 14.37 -9.49
N ASP A 176 -21.91 14.53 -8.19
CA ASP A 176 -21.70 15.83 -7.58
C ASP A 176 -20.23 16.27 -7.73
N VAL A 177 -19.97 17.16 -8.70
CA VAL A 177 -18.64 17.71 -8.97
C VAL A 177 -18.11 18.54 -7.81
N THR A 178 -18.99 19.09 -6.95
CA THR A 178 -18.61 19.86 -5.76
C THR A 178 -18.14 18.94 -4.63
N ALA A 179 -18.73 17.75 -4.51
CA ALA A 179 -18.29 16.68 -3.61
C ALA A 179 -17.13 15.83 -4.19
N HIS A 180 -16.70 16.11 -5.43
CA HIS A 180 -15.59 15.45 -6.11
C HIS A 180 -14.21 16.03 -5.74
N ASN A 181 -14.10 16.65 -4.57
CA ASN A 181 -12.88 17.29 -4.08
C ASN A 181 -12.04 16.40 -3.15
N SER A 182 -12.15 15.08 -3.34
CA SER A 182 -11.45 14.05 -2.57
C SER A 182 -10.73 13.07 -3.49
N PHE A 183 -9.47 12.78 -3.19
CA PHE A 183 -8.73 11.71 -3.86
C PHE A 183 -9.10 10.31 -3.32
N ALA A 184 -10.13 10.17 -2.48
CA ALA A 184 -10.80 8.87 -2.27
C ALA A 184 -11.23 8.23 -3.60
N GLN A 185 -11.41 9.06 -4.63
CA GLN A 185 -11.70 8.67 -6.01
C GLN A 185 -10.52 8.00 -6.73
N LEU A 186 -9.31 8.04 -6.16
CA LEU A 186 -8.19 7.22 -6.61
C LEU A 186 -8.17 5.81 -5.99
N LEU A 187 -9.06 5.49 -5.05
CA LEU A 187 -9.14 4.13 -4.49
C LEU A 187 -9.38 3.04 -5.55
N PRO A 188 -10.22 3.24 -6.60
CA PRO A 188 -10.29 2.34 -7.74
C PRO A 188 -8.93 2.07 -8.40
N ALA A 189 -8.20 3.13 -8.75
CA ALA A 189 -6.87 2.99 -9.35
C ALA A 189 -5.90 2.29 -8.40
N PHE A 190 -5.96 2.60 -7.10
CA PHE A 190 -5.08 2.00 -6.11
C PHE A 190 -5.38 0.51 -5.90
N ALA A 191 -6.66 0.11 -5.83
CA ALA A 191 -7.04 -1.29 -5.72
C ALA A 191 -6.60 -2.10 -6.96
N LEU A 192 -6.81 -1.56 -8.16
CA LEU A 192 -6.36 -2.19 -9.41
C LEU A 192 -4.83 -2.30 -9.45
N ALA A 193 -4.11 -1.25 -9.06
CA ALA A 193 -2.64 -1.26 -9.00
C ALA A 193 -2.11 -2.28 -7.98
N MET A 194 -2.80 -2.45 -6.84
CA MET A 194 -2.44 -3.45 -5.83
C MET A 194 -2.65 -4.89 -6.34
N VAL A 195 -3.72 -5.11 -7.09
CA VAL A 195 -3.96 -6.40 -7.77
C VAL A 195 -2.89 -6.64 -8.83
N ALA A 196 -2.55 -5.62 -9.62
CA ALA A 196 -1.52 -5.71 -10.67
C ALA A 196 -0.14 -6.09 -10.11
N VAL A 197 0.31 -5.44 -9.03
CA VAL A 197 1.61 -5.77 -8.40
C VAL A 197 1.60 -7.17 -7.76
N GLY A 198 0.45 -7.62 -7.23
CA GLY A 198 0.29 -8.97 -6.71
C GLY A 198 0.41 -10.01 -7.82
N LEU A 199 -0.32 -9.80 -8.92
CA LEU A 199 -0.29 -10.64 -10.11
C LEU A 199 1.07 -10.68 -10.79
N SER A 200 1.94 -9.68 -10.62
CA SER A 200 3.29 -9.68 -11.21
C SER A 200 4.34 -10.42 -10.37
N ALA A 201 4.00 -10.86 -9.14
CA ALA A 201 4.95 -11.58 -8.30
C ALA A 201 5.46 -12.88 -8.96
N PRO A 202 4.60 -13.75 -9.53
CA PRO A 202 5.04 -14.96 -10.22
C PRO A 202 5.93 -14.69 -11.44
N ALA A 203 5.71 -13.59 -12.18
CA ALA A 203 6.56 -13.22 -13.30
C ALA A 203 8.02 -13.04 -12.89
N ALA A 204 8.29 -12.57 -11.68
CA ALA A 204 9.65 -12.38 -11.19
C ALA A 204 10.23 -13.60 -10.47
N MET A 205 9.46 -14.66 -10.21
CA MET A 205 9.84 -15.70 -9.26
C MET A 205 9.61 -17.13 -9.73
N SER A 206 8.77 -17.35 -10.74
CA SER A 206 8.52 -18.67 -11.32
C SER A 206 9.56 -19.00 -12.39
N THR A 207 9.89 -20.27 -12.49
CA THR A 207 10.72 -20.85 -13.56
C THR A 207 9.89 -21.42 -14.71
N ALA A 208 8.56 -21.52 -14.56
CA ALA A 208 7.66 -22.05 -15.57
C ALA A 208 7.22 -20.95 -16.55
N PRO A 209 7.59 -21.02 -17.86
CA PRO A 209 7.31 -19.94 -18.81
C PRO A 209 5.82 -19.59 -18.95
N VAL A 210 4.93 -20.58 -18.81
CA VAL A 210 3.47 -20.36 -18.84
C VAL A 210 3.00 -19.52 -17.66
N VAL A 211 3.53 -19.77 -16.46
CA VAL A 211 3.19 -19.00 -15.26
C VAL A 211 3.73 -17.57 -15.39
N VAL A 212 4.98 -17.43 -15.82
CA VAL A 212 5.61 -16.12 -16.07
C VAL A 212 4.83 -15.33 -17.11
N GLY A 213 4.60 -15.89 -18.31
CA GLY A 213 3.88 -15.23 -19.39
C GLY A 213 2.45 -14.83 -19.01
N THR A 214 1.71 -15.72 -18.34
CA THR A 214 0.35 -15.41 -17.89
C THR A 214 0.36 -14.31 -16.82
N SER A 215 1.30 -14.36 -15.89
CA SER A 215 1.50 -13.33 -14.87
C SER A 215 1.82 -11.97 -15.50
N LEU A 216 2.69 -11.92 -16.51
CA LEU A 216 3.01 -10.69 -17.26
C LEU A 216 1.77 -10.09 -17.93
N VAL A 217 0.98 -10.89 -18.66
CA VAL A 217 -0.18 -10.41 -19.41
C VAL A 217 -1.27 -9.88 -18.47
N ILE A 218 -1.65 -10.66 -17.46
CA ILE A 218 -2.76 -10.28 -16.56
C ILE A 218 -2.34 -9.11 -15.66
N SER A 219 -1.10 -9.10 -15.13
CA SER A 219 -0.62 -7.94 -14.36
C SER A 219 -0.55 -6.66 -15.21
N THR A 220 -0.15 -6.76 -16.48
CA THR A 220 -0.17 -5.61 -17.42
C THR A 220 -1.59 -5.12 -17.64
N PHE A 221 -2.56 -6.01 -17.84
CA PHE A 221 -3.97 -5.63 -18.00
C PHE A 221 -4.46 -4.79 -16.81
N PHE A 222 -4.30 -5.28 -15.58
CA PHE A 222 -4.71 -4.52 -14.38
C PHE A 222 -3.88 -3.25 -14.16
N GLY A 223 -2.57 -3.29 -14.46
CA GLY A 223 -1.67 -2.14 -14.35
C GLY A 223 -2.05 -1.01 -15.29
N THR A 224 -2.36 -1.34 -16.55
CA THR A 224 -2.84 -0.37 -17.55
C THR A 224 -4.20 0.20 -17.16
N MET A 225 -5.14 -0.62 -16.69
CA MET A 225 -6.43 -0.13 -16.18
C MET A 225 -6.22 0.84 -15.00
N ALA A 226 -5.34 0.49 -14.07
CA ALA A 226 -5.02 1.35 -12.93
C ALA A 226 -4.42 2.69 -13.38
N ALA A 227 -3.50 2.69 -14.35
CA ALA A 227 -2.87 3.89 -14.88
C ALA A 227 -3.88 4.80 -15.59
N VAL A 228 -4.75 4.24 -16.45
CA VAL A 228 -5.82 4.99 -17.13
C VAL A 228 -6.78 5.60 -16.11
N TYR A 229 -7.23 4.81 -15.12
CA TYR A 229 -8.12 5.31 -14.08
C TYR A 229 -7.44 6.41 -13.26
N ALA A 230 -6.18 6.22 -12.85
CA ALA A 230 -5.43 7.21 -12.09
C ALA A 230 -5.32 8.53 -12.86
N LEU A 231 -5.06 8.49 -14.16
CA LEU A 231 -4.96 9.67 -15.02
C LEU A 231 -6.28 10.44 -15.08
N ILE A 232 -7.38 9.75 -15.39
CA ILE A 232 -8.72 10.37 -15.48
C ILE A 232 -9.14 10.94 -14.12
N ALA A 233 -8.97 10.16 -13.06
CA ALA A 233 -9.31 10.57 -11.70
C ALA A 233 -8.45 11.75 -11.24
N ALA A 234 -7.15 11.78 -11.56
CA ALA A 234 -6.29 12.91 -11.23
C ALA A 234 -6.75 14.18 -11.94
N VAL A 235 -6.99 14.14 -13.25
CA VAL A 235 -7.43 15.32 -14.02
C VAL A 235 -8.76 15.86 -13.49
N THR A 236 -9.73 14.98 -13.24
CA THR A 236 -11.06 15.40 -12.73
C THR A 236 -11.01 15.91 -11.29
N ALA A 237 -10.22 15.27 -10.41
CA ALA A 237 -10.07 15.69 -9.02
C ALA A 237 -9.32 17.02 -8.91
N PHE A 238 -8.25 17.23 -9.69
CA PHE A 238 -7.55 18.51 -9.73
C PHE A 238 -8.47 19.64 -10.18
N ASN A 239 -9.28 19.41 -11.23
CA ASN A 239 -10.24 20.39 -11.69
C ASN A 239 -11.24 20.77 -10.58
N SER A 240 -11.86 19.79 -9.93
CA SER A 240 -12.80 20.04 -8.81
C SER A 240 -12.12 20.79 -7.65
N MET A 241 -10.89 20.42 -7.29
CA MET A 241 -10.15 21.09 -6.21
C MET A 241 -9.78 22.54 -6.53
N LEU A 242 -9.53 22.87 -7.81
CA LEU A 242 -9.27 24.24 -8.22
C LEU A 242 -10.54 25.10 -8.14
N HIS A 243 -11.71 24.52 -8.40
CA HIS A 243 -12.99 25.24 -8.33
C HIS A 243 -13.57 25.34 -6.91
N TYR A 244 -13.46 24.28 -6.10
CA TYR A 244 -14.19 24.16 -4.84
C TYR A 244 -13.29 23.98 -3.61
N GLY A 245 -11.97 23.87 -3.81
CA GLY A 245 -11.02 23.53 -2.75
C GLY A 245 -11.12 22.08 -2.29
N THR A 246 -10.07 21.56 -1.64
CA THR A 246 -10.04 20.18 -1.11
C THR A 246 -10.79 20.08 0.21
N ALA A 247 -11.74 19.15 0.33
CA ALA A 247 -12.41 18.88 1.60
C ALA A 247 -11.39 18.49 2.68
N LYS A 248 -11.46 19.18 3.83
CA LYS A 248 -10.44 19.05 4.89
C LYS A 248 -10.27 17.61 5.36
N GLU A 249 -11.36 16.87 5.52
CA GLU A 249 -11.33 15.47 5.91
C GLU A 249 -10.63 14.57 4.89
N SER A 250 -10.71 14.94 3.61
CA SER A 250 -10.12 14.23 2.48
C SER A 250 -8.68 14.64 2.17
N GLY A 251 -8.11 15.64 2.85
CA GLY A 251 -6.75 16.12 2.62
C GLY A 251 -5.68 15.02 2.48
N PRO A 252 -5.65 13.97 3.33
CA PRO A 252 -4.68 12.88 3.22
C PRO A 252 -4.64 12.17 1.88
N THR A 253 -5.78 12.13 1.19
CA THR A 253 -5.92 11.38 -0.05
C THR A 253 -5.11 11.98 -1.20
N LEU A 254 -4.70 13.25 -1.12
CA LEU A 254 -3.79 13.92 -2.06
C LEU A 254 -2.50 13.13 -2.30
N MET A 255 -2.05 12.42 -1.28
CA MET A 255 -0.79 11.67 -1.31
C MET A 255 -0.96 10.26 -1.86
N VAL A 256 -2.17 9.80 -2.19
CA VAL A 256 -2.43 8.42 -2.68
C VAL A 256 -1.75 8.15 -4.03
N VAL A 257 -1.39 9.19 -4.79
CA VAL A 257 -0.54 9.05 -5.98
C VAL A 257 0.80 8.38 -5.64
N VAL A 258 1.36 8.65 -4.45
CA VAL A 258 2.64 8.10 -4.00
C VAL A 258 2.61 6.56 -3.95
N PRO A 259 1.73 5.91 -3.16
CA PRO A 259 1.66 4.46 -3.11
C PRO A 259 1.23 3.82 -4.44
N ILE A 260 0.36 4.46 -5.24
CA ILE A 260 0.00 3.96 -6.58
C ILE A 260 1.26 3.82 -7.44
N LEU A 261 2.08 4.87 -7.51
CA LEU A 261 3.32 4.83 -8.28
C LEU A 261 4.34 3.83 -7.71
N THR A 262 4.37 3.62 -6.39
CA THR A 262 5.25 2.59 -5.81
C THR A 262 4.84 1.20 -6.26
N VAL A 263 3.55 0.85 -6.16
CA VAL A 263 3.11 -0.50 -6.53
C VAL A 263 3.23 -0.75 -8.04
N LEU A 264 2.92 0.25 -8.88
CA LEU A 264 3.15 0.15 -10.33
C LEU A 264 4.63 0.09 -10.67
N GLY A 265 5.49 0.83 -9.97
CA GLY A 265 6.94 0.73 -10.12
C GLY A 265 7.46 -0.67 -9.79
N ILE A 266 7.03 -1.25 -8.66
CA ILE A 266 7.39 -2.63 -8.28
C ILE A 266 6.84 -3.63 -9.31
N MET A 267 5.63 -3.40 -9.84
CA MET A 267 5.08 -4.23 -10.90
C MET A 267 6.01 -4.25 -12.11
N LEU A 268 6.43 -3.08 -12.61
CA LEU A 268 7.35 -2.97 -13.75
C LEU A 268 8.71 -3.62 -13.47
N LEU A 269 9.27 -3.45 -12.28
CA LEU A 269 10.52 -4.13 -11.90
C LEU A 269 10.39 -5.66 -11.98
N ARG A 270 9.27 -6.20 -11.50
CA ARG A 270 8.99 -7.64 -11.51
C ARG A 270 8.77 -8.15 -12.94
N GLN A 271 8.04 -7.40 -13.75
CA GLN A 271 7.81 -7.74 -15.15
C GLN A 271 9.13 -7.73 -15.94
N ASN A 272 9.96 -6.70 -15.77
CA ASN A 272 11.27 -6.61 -16.42
C ASN A 272 12.16 -7.80 -16.04
N HIS A 273 12.20 -8.19 -14.77
CA HIS A 273 12.96 -9.37 -14.35
C HIS A 273 12.43 -10.67 -14.96
N GLY A 274 11.10 -10.83 -15.08
CA GLY A 274 10.50 -11.99 -15.75
C GLY A 274 10.80 -12.04 -17.24
N MET A 275 10.77 -10.90 -17.92
CA MET A 275 11.13 -10.79 -19.33
C MET A 275 12.63 -11.09 -19.56
N ASP A 276 13.50 -10.61 -18.69
CA ASP A 276 14.95 -10.86 -18.72
C ASP A 276 15.30 -12.34 -18.52
N THR A 277 14.73 -12.96 -17.50
CA THR A 277 15.08 -14.35 -17.14
C THR A 277 14.40 -15.41 -18.00
N THR A 278 13.23 -15.13 -18.58
CA THR A 278 12.40 -16.14 -19.29
C THR A 278 12.29 -15.88 -20.79
N PHE A 279 12.34 -14.62 -21.23
CA PHE A 279 12.06 -14.22 -22.61
C PHE A 279 13.21 -13.45 -23.27
N ASP A 280 14.42 -13.53 -22.70
CA ASP A 280 15.68 -13.02 -23.26
C ASP A 280 15.72 -11.49 -23.44
N LEU A 281 14.90 -10.74 -22.69
CA LEU A 281 14.90 -9.28 -22.70
C LEU A 281 15.95 -8.71 -21.75
N HIS A 282 17.10 -8.33 -22.27
CA HIS A 282 18.21 -7.83 -21.46
C HIS A 282 18.03 -6.35 -21.07
N GLY A 283 17.40 -6.11 -19.92
CA GLY A 283 17.29 -4.76 -19.34
C GLY A 283 18.56 -4.32 -18.62
N THR A 284 18.90 -3.02 -18.67
CA THR A 284 20.11 -2.52 -18.00
C THR A 284 19.83 -1.99 -16.59
N ALA A 285 20.84 -2.03 -15.71
CA ALA A 285 20.78 -1.39 -14.40
C ALA A 285 20.55 0.14 -14.51
N ALA A 286 21.06 0.77 -15.57
CA ALA A 286 20.88 2.20 -15.84
C ALA A 286 19.41 2.54 -16.14
N GLU A 287 18.72 1.73 -16.95
CA GLU A 287 17.29 1.90 -17.20
C GLU A 287 16.47 1.75 -15.92
N THR A 288 16.82 0.77 -15.08
CA THR A 288 16.19 0.56 -13.77
C THR A 288 16.39 1.79 -12.87
N LEU A 289 17.62 2.32 -12.79
CA LEU A 289 17.90 3.55 -12.04
C LEU A 289 17.06 4.73 -12.54
N MET A 290 16.98 4.92 -13.86
CA MET A 290 16.22 6.03 -14.45
C MET A 290 14.72 5.89 -14.23
N LEU A 291 14.17 4.67 -14.34
CA LEU A 291 12.77 4.38 -14.02
C LEU A 291 12.45 4.73 -12.56
N LEU A 292 13.24 4.19 -11.63
CA LEU A 292 13.04 4.42 -10.19
C LEU A 292 13.21 5.89 -9.81
N SER A 293 14.16 6.59 -10.43
CA SER A 293 14.38 8.02 -10.20
C SER A 293 13.18 8.85 -10.68
N LYS A 294 12.65 8.59 -11.88
CA LYS A 294 11.45 9.28 -12.40
C LYS A 294 10.24 9.08 -11.49
N ILE A 295 10.01 7.84 -11.03
CA ILE A 295 8.94 7.52 -10.10
C ILE A 295 9.14 8.27 -8.78
N LEU A 296 10.33 8.19 -8.18
CA LEU A 296 10.64 8.82 -6.90
C LEU A 296 10.50 10.35 -6.98
N THR A 297 10.90 10.98 -8.08
CA THR A 297 10.69 12.43 -8.29
C THR A 297 9.21 12.80 -8.21
N ILE A 298 8.34 12.08 -8.92
CA ILE A 298 6.89 12.35 -8.88
C ILE A 298 6.35 12.14 -7.46
N GLN A 299 6.80 11.08 -6.78
CA GLN A 299 6.39 10.79 -5.39
C GLN A 299 6.79 11.89 -4.42
N VAL A 300 8.01 12.42 -4.53
CA VAL A 300 8.47 13.54 -3.69
C VAL A 300 7.63 14.78 -3.97
N LEU A 301 7.34 15.10 -5.23
CA LEU A 301 6.51 16.26 -5.59
C LEU A 301 5.10 16.17 -4.97
N PHE A 302 4.40 15.05 -5.18
CA PHE A 302 3.05 14.85 -4.63
C PHE A 302 3.06 14.71 -3.09
N GLY A 303 4.10 14.12 -2.52
CA GLY A 303 4.31 14.06 -1.08
C GLY A 303 4.45 15.46 -0.46
N LEU A 304 5.30 16.32 -1.03
CA LEU A 304 5.48 17.69 -0.57
C LEU A 304 4.21 18.53 -0.75
N LEU A 305 3.55 18.43 -1.91
CA LEU A 305 2.29 19.12 -2.18
C LEU A 305 1.22 18.74 -1.13
N GLY A 306 1.03 17.44 -0.88
CA GLY A 306 0.10 16.97 0.12
C GLY A 306 0.42 17.51 1.53
N LEU A 307 1.70 17.53 1.93
CA LEU A 307 2.11 18.06 3.24
C LEU A 307 1.78 19.55 3.37
N ILE A 308 2.02 20.33 2.31
CA ILE A 308 1.73 21.78 2.30
C ILE A 308 0.23 22.02 2.45
N VAL A 309 -0.61 21.30 1.69
CA VAL A 309 -2.06 21.44 1.76
C VAL A 309 -2.59 21.05 3.15
N LEU A 310 -2.13 19.91 3.69
CA LEU A 310 -2.51 19.45 5.03
C LEU A 310 -2.13 20.45 6.12
N ARG A 311 -0.95 21.08 6.02
CA ARG A 311 -0.51 22.14 6.93
C ARG A 311 -1.41 23.37 6.85
N ARG A 312 -1.70 23.86 5.64
CA ARG A 312 -2.55 25.05 5.44
C ARG A 312 -3.97 24.85 5.94
N GLN A 313 -4.52 23.64 5.77
CA GLN A 313 -5.84 23.32 6.28
C GLN A 313 -5.86 23.09 7.80
N GLY A 314 -4.70 22.98 8.45
CA GLY A 314 -4.62 22.61 9.86
C GLY A 314 -5.16 21.20 10.11
N TYR A 315 -4.91 20.25 9.19
CA TYR A 315 -5.43 18.87 9.27
C TYR A 315 -5.03 18.20 10.58
N ALA A 316 -3.74 18.32 10.95
CA ALA A 316 -3.22 17.72 12.18
C ALA A 316 -3.99 18.22 13.41
N LYS A 317 -4.21 19.53 13.51
CA LYS A 317 -4.97 20.12 14.63
C LYS A 317 -6.44 19.67 14.64
N ALA A 318 -7.02 19.35 13.49
CA ALA A 318 -8.43 18.96 13.42
C ALA A 318 -8.66 17.47 13.70
N PHE A 319 -7.87 16.60 13.08
CA PHE A 319 -8.14 15.15 13.03
C PHE A 319 -7.06 14.28 13.67
N LEU A 320 -5.83 14.80 13.83
CA LEU A 320 -4.76 14.05 14.48
C LEU A 320 -4.66 14.39 15.95
N THR A 321 -4.54 15.66 16.34
CA THR A 321 -4.29 16.08 17.74
C THR A 321 -5.48 16.76 18.42
N GLY A 322 -6.44 17.31 17.66
CA GLY A 322 -7.64 17.95 18.21
C GLY A 322 -8.72 16.98 18.66
N GLU A 323 -9.98 17.42 18.70
CA GLU A 323 -11.13 16.61 19.14
C GLU A 323 -11.78 15.80 18.00
N GLY A 324 -11.64 16.24 16.76
CA GLY A 324 -12.20 15.55 15.59
C GLY A 324 -11.51 14.22 15.31
N ASN A 325 -12.22 13.28 14.67
CA ASN A 325 -11.66 12.00 14.24
C ASN A 325 -12.06 11.73 12.79
N SER A 326 -11.14 11.20 11.99
CA SER A 326 -11.43 10.77 10.62
C SER A 326 -10.76 9.45 10.30
N ALA A 327 -11.53 8.49 9.80
CA ALA A 327 -10.99 7.25 9.26
C ALA A 327 -10.03 7.51 8.08
N GLY A 328 -10.21 8.62 7.36
CA GLY A 328 -9.32 9.07 6.29
C GLY A 328 -7.89 9.36 6.75
N SER A 329 -7.64 9.57 8.05
CA SER A 329 -6.28 9.74 8.58
C SER A 329 -5.37 8.53 8.34
N TYR A 330 -5.92 7.32 8.22
CA TYR A 330 -5.12 6.13 7.85
C TYR A 330 -4.54 6.21 6.43
N ALA A 331 -5.11 7.04 5.54
CA ALA A 331 -4.54 7.26 4.20
C ALA A 331 -3.15 7.92 4.25
N LEU A 332 -2.80 8.60 5.35
CA LEU A 332 -1.46 9.19 5.56
C LEU A 332 -0.36 8.13 5.73
N VAL A 333 -0.71 6.89 6.08
CA VAL A 333 0.26 5.81 6.32
C VAL A 333 0.90 5.31 5.03
N CYS A 334 0.07 5.09 4.00
CA CYS A 334 0.51 4.47 2.74
C CYS A 334 1.61 5.27 2.02
N PRO A 335 1.55 6.62 1.92
CA PRO A 335 2.61 7.42 1.30
C PRO A 335 3.98 7.28 1.95
N GLY A 336 4.05 7.30 3.29
CA GLY A 336 5.32 7.14 3.99
C GLY A 336 5.91 5.74 3.83
N VAL A 337 5.07 4.70 3.91
CA VAL A 337 5.46 3.32 3.62
C VAL A 337 5.98 3.19 2.19
N ALA A 338 5.24 3.76 1.24
CA ALA A 338 5.56 3.69 -0.19
C ALA A 338 6.88 4.38 -0.52
N LEU A 339 7.16 5.54 0.09
CA LEU A 339 8.44 6.24 -0.04
C LEU A 339 9.58 5.43 0.59
N SER A 340 9.37 4.81 1.75
CA SER A 340 10.35 3.93 2.37
C SER A 340 10.74 2.77 1.45
N VAL A 341 9.74 2.04 0.93
CA VAL A 341 9.94 0.91 0.00
C VAL A 341 10.61 1.37 -1.30
N MET A 342 10.10 2.43 -1.93
CA MET A 342 10.67 2.93 -3.19
C MET A 342 12.12 3.39 -3.01
N THR A 343 12.43 4.05 -1.88
CA THR A 343 13.80 4.47 -1.57
C THR A 343 14.73 3.25 -1.45
N HIS A 344 14.29 2.16 -0.81
CA HIS A 344 15.09 0.92 -0.76
C HIS A 344 15.35 0.31 -2.14
N PHE A 345 14.34 0.27 -3.02
CA PHE A 345 14.53 -0.17 -4.41
C PHE A 345 15.49 0.75 -5.17
N TRP A 346 15.30 2.08 -5.07
CA TRP A 346 16.14 3.07 -5.74
C TRP A 346 17.61 2.98 -5.29
N ILE A 347 17.86 2.79 -3.99
CA ILE A 347 19.21 2.57 -3.45
C ILE A 347 19.82 1.28 -4.01
N ASN A 348 19.13 0.15 -3.85
CA ASN A 348 19.75 -1.18 -4.05
C ASN A 348 19.71 -1.66 -5.50
N LYS A 349 18.60 -1.44 -6.22
CA LYS A 349 18.44 -1.81 -7.62
C LYS A 349 18.75 -0.67 -8.60
N GLY A 350 18.88 0.56 -8.09
CA GLY A 350 19.36 1.71 -8.87
C GLY A 350 20.83 2.03 -8.56
N LEU A 351 21.08 2.78 -7.49
CA LEU A 351 22.39 3.38 -7.22
C LEU A 351 23.51 2.33 -7.03
N VAL A 352 23.26 1.30 -6.23
CA VAL A 352 24.24 0.23 -5.99
C VAL A 352 24.44 -0.62 -7.25
N ALA A 353 23.36 -0.96 -7.96
CA ALA A 353 23.43 -1.81 -9.15
C ALA A 353 24.21 -1.18 -10.31
N VAL A 354 24.16 0.16 -10.44
CA VAL A 354 24.95 0.92 -11.44
C VAL A 354 26.37 1.23 -10.93
N GLY A 355 26.71 0.87 -9.69
CA GLY A 355 28.02 1.15 -9.09
C GLY A 355 28.22 2.61 -8.69
N LEU A 356 27.14 3.41 -8.63
CA LEU A 356 27.21 4.83 -8.25
C LEU A 356 27.54 5.02 -6.76
N ILE A 357 27.13 4.06 -5.91
CA ILE A 357 27.47 4.03 -4.49
C ILE A 357 27.87 2.62 -4.05
N ALA A 358 28.77 2.53 -3.08
CA ALA A 358 29.14 1.25 -2.47
C ALA A 358 28.05 0.75 -1.51
N LYS A 359 27.66 -0.52 -1.63
CA LYS A 359 26.75 -1.18 -0.68
C LYS A 359 27.35 -1.14 0.72
N PHE A 360 26.55 -0.73 1.71
CA PHE A 360 26.97 -0.53 3.11
C PHE A 360 27.99 0.58 3.37
N GLY A 361 28.31 1.43 2.37
CA GLY A 361 29.11 2.64 2.57
C GLY A 361 28.34 3.75 3.31
N SER A 362 29.02 4.86 3.62
CA SER A 362 28.41 6.00 4.30
C SER A 362 27.21 6.58 3.54
N VAL A 363 27.34 6.77 2.22
CA VAL A 363 26.27 7.28 1.36
C VAL A 363 25.06 6.35 1.32
N TYR A 364 25.31 5.03 1.29
CA TYR A 364 24.27 4.01 1.37
C TYR A 364 23.45 4.14 2.67
N TRP A 365 24.14 4.31 3.80
CA TRP A 365 23.48 4.46 5.10
C TRP A 365 22.74 5.79 5.25
N THR A 366 23.22 6.88 4.65
CA THR A 366 22.50 8.17 4.63
C THR A 366 21.13 8.04 3.94
N PHE A 367 21.08 7.45 2.74
CA PHE A 367 19.80 7.26 2.04
C PHE A 367 18.93 6.21 2.72
N THR A 368 19.54 5.15 3.27
CA THR A 368 18.82 4.15 4.06
C THR A 368 18.19 4.78 5.31
N ALA A 369 18.89 5.67 6.01
CA ALA A 369 18.35 6.38 7.17
C ALA A 369 17.11 7.21 6.82
N LEU A 370 17.04 7.79 5.62
CA LEU A 370 15.83 8.44 5.13
C LEU A 370 14.66 7.46 4.98
N ALA A 371 14.90 6.29 4.37
CA ALA A 371 13.90 5.23 4.23
C ALA A 371 13.40 4.72 5.59
N LEU A 372 14.31 4.56 6.55
CA LEU A 372 14.01 4.17 7.94
C LEU A 372 13.23 5.27 8.67
N GLY A 373 13.55 6.54 8.44
CA GLY A 373 12.82 7.68 9.01
C GLY A 373 11.35 7.70 8.59
N PHE A 374 11.07 7.42 7.30
CA PHE A 374 9.70 7.25 6.83
C PHE A 374 9.00 6.08 7.52
N GLN A 375 9.65 4.91 7.58
CA GLN A 375 9.08 3.73 8.23
C GLN A 375 8.76 3.98 9.71
N ILE A 376 9.70 4.53 10.49
CA ILE A 376 9.50 4.83 11.92
C ILE A 376 8.34 5.82 12.10
N SER A 377 8.27 6.86 11.27
CA SER A 377 7.18 7.83 11.30
C SER A 377 5.82 7.15 11.07
N MET A 378 5.74 6.20 10.14
CA MET A 378 4.52 5.47 9.84
C MET A 378 4.16 4.45 10.93
N ILE A 379 5.14 3.82 11.56
CA ILE A 379 4.94 2.97 12.75
C ILE A 379 4.28 3.80 13.86
N ILE A 380 4.86 4.96 14.17
CA ILE A 380 4.32 5.87 15.20
C ILE A 380 2.89 6.28 14.83
N LEU A 381 2.66 6.66 13.57
CA LEU A 381 1.34 7.09 13.11
C LEU A 381 0.29 5.97 13.21
N VAL A 382 0.61 4.74 12.79
CA VAL A 382 -0.32 3.60 12.89
C VAL A 382 -0.64 3.29 14.36
N LEU A 383 0.37 3.24 15.22
CA LEU A 383 0.16 2.99 16.65
C LEU A 383 -0.67 4.10 17.30
N TYR A 384 -0.41 5.35 16.92
CA TYR A 384 -1.15 6.52 17.37
C TYR A 384 -2.62 6.46 16.96
N LEU A 385 -2.89 6.26 15.66
CA LEU A 385 -4.25 6.17 15.13
C LEU A 385 -4.99 4.96 15.71
N ASN A 386 -4.32 3.83 15.88
CA ASN A 386 -4.94 2.64 16.47
C ASN A 386 -5.37 2.89 17.92
N ARG A 387 -4.51 3.51 18.73
CA ARG A 387 -4.86 3.91 20.11
C ARG A 387 -6.03 4.89 20.13
N ARG A 388 -6.06 5.84 19.21
CA ARG A 388 -7.08 6.89 19.15
C ARG A 388 -8.45 6.37 18.68
N HIS A 389 -8.49 5.53 17.65
CA HIS A 389 -9.75 5.05 17.06
C HIS A 389 -10.32 3.81 17.74
N PHE A 390 -9.46 2.93 18.28
CA PHE A 390 -9.86 1.65 18.87
C PHE A 390 -9.63 1.54 20.37
N GLY A 391 -8.91 2.49 20.98
CA GLY A 391 -8.68 2.55 22.43
C GLY A 391 -9.94 2.88 23.23
N ALA A 392 -9.84 2.76 24.55
CA ALA A 392 -10.97 3.07 25.45
C ALA A 392 -11.39 4.54 25.32
N ALA A 393 -12.70 4.80 25.48
CA ALA A 393 -13.28 6.14 25.43
C ALA A 393 -12.47 7.10 26.31
N ARG A 394 -12.00 8.23 25.77
CA ARG A 394 -11.51 9.32 26.61
C ARG A 394 -12.72 9.78 27.42
N LYS A 395 -12.73 9.56 28.73
CA LYS A 395 -13.73 10.15 29.63
C LYS A 395 -13.65 11.66 29.40
N SER A 396 -14.66 12.22 28.74
CA SER A 396 -14.90 13.66 28.76
C SER A 396 -14.86 14.06 30.24
N HIS A 397 -13.94 14.95 30.61
CA HIS A 397 -14.04 15.55 31.94
C HIS A 397 -15.40 16.24 31.97
N ALA A 398 -16.31 15.69 32.77
CA ALA A 398 -17.52 16.41 33.13
C ALA A 398 -17.01 17.66 33.84
N VAL A 399 -17.15 18.81 33.16
CA VAL A 399 -17.05 20.10 33.84
C VAL A 399 -18.17 20.07 34.86
N LEU A 400 -17.80 19.93 36.14
CA LEU A 400 -18.73 20.17 37.23
C LEU A 400 -19.21 21.62 37.07
N ALA A 401 -20.51 21.80 36.90
CA ALA A 401 -21.13 23.10 37.01
C ALA A 401 -21.00 23.53 38.48
N GLU A 402 -20.30 24.63 38.72
CA GLU A 402 -20.56 25.52 39.86
C GLU A 402 -21.15 26.82 39.32
#